data_AF-A0A960MG65-F1
#
_entry.id   AF-A0A960MG65-F1
#
_cell.length_a   1.000
_cell.length_b   1.000
_cell.length_c   1.000
_cell.angle_alpha   90.00
_cell.angle_beta   90.00
_cell.angle_gamma   90.00
#
_symmetry.space_group_name_H-M   'P 1'
#
loop_
_entity.id
_entity.type
_entity.pdbx_description
1 polymer ?
#
loop_
_entity_poly.entity_id
_entity_poly.type
_entity_poly.pdbx_seq_one_letter_code
_entity_poly.pdbx_strand_id
1 'polypeptide(L)'
;MRVDLAVALVFGLGVTGAGAVDFSHDIVPILKEHCGDCHLGDKKKGSFSMNTREDVLAGSENGDVLEVGKGARSLLVELLTTTDKEIQ
;
A
#
# COMPACT_ATOMS: atom_id res chain seq x y z
N MET A 1 -21.12 -13.91 55.35
CA MET A 1 -19.69 -13.60 55.32
C MET A 1 -19.34 -13.33 53.85
N ARG A 2 -19.00 -12.09 53.50
CA ARG A 2 -18.64 -11.68 52.14
C ARG A 2 -17.26 -12.27 51.82
N VAL A 3 -17.09 -12.86 50.63
CA VAL A 3 -15.77 -13.04 50.04
C VAL A 3 -15.81 -12.32 48.71
N ASP A 4 -15.00 -11.28 48.65
CA ASP A 4 -15.05 -10.23 47.67
C ASP A 4 -14.71 -10.71 46.26
N LEU A 5 -15.50 -10.23 45.31
CA LEU A 5 -15.28 -10.31 43.88
C LEU A 5 -14.04 -9.49 43.53
N ALA A 6 -12.92 -10.14 43.23
CA ALA A 6 -11.79 -9.50 42.56
C ALA A 6 -11.64 -10.07 41.15
N VAL A 7 -12.30 -9.40 40.21
CA VAL A 7 -12.12 -9.57 38.77
C VAL A 7 -10.66 -9.22 38.44
N ALA A 8 -9.84 -10.23 38.16
CA ALA A 8 -8.55 -10.02 37.51
C ALA A 8 -8.78 -10.05 35.99
N LEU A 9 -9.30 -8.94 35.45
CA LEU A 9 -9.31 -8.69 34.02
C LEU A 9 -7.88 -8.33 33.62
N VAL A 10 -7.07 -9.34 33.30
CA VAL A 10 -5.81 -9.12 32.59
C VAL A 10 -6.20 -8.71 31.17
N PHE A 11 -6.43 -7.40 30.99
CA PHE A 11 -6.44 -6.76 29.68
C PHE A 11 -5.00 -6.84 29.16
N GLY A 12 -4.69 -7.92 28.45
CA GLY A 12 -3.53 -7.96 27.58
C GLY A 12 -3.73 -6.91 26.49
N LEU A 13 -3.18 -5.71 26.69
CA LEU A 13 -2.93 -4.76 25.62
C LEU A 13 -1.94 -5.42 24.66
N GLY A 14 -2.46 -6.17 23.70
CA GLY A 14 -1.71 -6.48 22.49
C GLY A 14 -1.44 -5.15 21.80
N VAL A 15 -0.18 -4.72 21.79
CA VAL A 15 0.28 -3.62 20.96
C VAL A 15 0.05 -4.01 19.52
N THR A 16 -1.09 -3.62 18.94
CA THR A 16 -1.32 -3.69 17.50
C THR A 16 -0.76 -2.42 16.89
N GLY A 17 0.55 -2.33 16.80
CA GLY A 17 1.24 -1.33 16.00
C GLY A 17 2.04 -2.05 14.93
N ALA A 18 1.50 -2.14 13.71
CA ALA A 18 2.37 -2.35 12.57
C ALA A 18 3.39 -1.19 12.59
N GLY A 19 4.68 -1.51 12.65
CA GLY A 19 5.72 -0.50 12.59
C GLY A 19 5.59 0.37 11.33
N ALA A 20 6.31 1.50 11.30
CA ALA A 20 6.39 2.28 10.07
C ALA A 20 6.90 1.39 8.93
N VAL A 21 6.24 1.47 7.78
CA VAL A 21 6.65 0.74 6.58
C VAL A 21 7.97 1.32 6.08
N ASP A 22 8.98 0.46 5.91
CA ASP A 22 10.22 0.83 5.24
C ASP A 22 10.05 0.62 3.73
N PHE A 23 9.90 1.72 2.99
CA PHE A 23 9.69 1.66 1.55
C PHE A 23 10.77 0.84 0.81
N SER A 24 12.03 0.95 1.23
CA SER A 24 13.15 0.31 0.53
C SER A 24 13.17 -1.19 0.71
N HIS A 25 12.82 -1.67 1.91
CA HIS A 25 12.91 -3.08 2.26
C HIS A 25 11.57 -3.81 2.14
N ASP A 26 10.46 -3.13 2.37
CA ASP A 26 9.12 -3.73 2.36
C ASP A 26 8.42 -3.59 1.01
N ILE A 27 8.60 -2.47 0.30
CA ILE A 27 7.79 -2.12 -0.89
C ILE A 27 8.55 -2.33 -2.20
N VAL A 28 9.79 -1.83 -2.30
CA VAL A 28 10.58 -1.91 -3.54
C VAL A 28 10.75 -3.35 -4.06
N PRO A 29 10.99 -4.39 -3.23
CA PRO A 29 11.09 -5.76 -3.74
C PRO A 29 9.81 -6.23 -4.44
N ILE A 30 8.64 -5.96 -3.85
CA ILE A 30 7.32 -6.34 -4.39
C ILE A 30 7.10 -5.65 -5.74
N LEU A 31 7.39 -4.35 -5.82
CA LEU A 31 7.21 -3.58 -7.06
C LEU A 31 8.16 -4.07 -8.17
N LYS A 32 9.40 -4.42 -7.83
CA LYS A 32 10.35 -4.97 -8.81
C LYS A 32 9.90 -6.32 -9.34
N GLU A 33 9.39 -7.19 -8.46
CA GLU A 33 8.97 -8.54 -8.83
C GLU A 33 7.70 -8.55 -9.71
N HIS A 34 6.72 -7.71 -9.40
CA HIS A 34 5.40 -7.80 -10.04
C HIS A 34 5.09 -6.67 -11.03
N CYS A 35 5.76 -5.52 -10.91
CA CYS A 35 5.47 -4.34 -11.75
C CYS A 35 6.67 -3.93 -12.63
N GLY A 36 7.87 -4.36 -12.26
CA GLY A 36 9.13 -3.87 -12.83
C GLY A 36 9.29 -4.10 -14.32
N ASP A 37 8.81 -5.24 -14.82
CA ASP A 37 8.94 -5.62 -16.24
C ASP A 37 8.26 -4.62 -17.20
N CYS A 38 7.27 -3.87 -16.71
CA CYS A 38 6.48 -2.94 -17.53
C CYS A 38 6.65 -1.45 -17.14
N HIS A 39 7.02 -1.15 -15.90
CA HIS A 39 6.99 0.22 -15.36
C HIS A 39 8.33 0.72 -14.79
N LEU A 40 9.44 -0.02 -14.97
CA LEU A 40 10.78 0.38 -14.56
C LEU A 40 11.77 0.44 -15.74
N GLY A 41 12.90 1.11 -15.50
CA GLY A 41 13.91 1.40 -16.52
C GLY A 41 13.30 2.26 -17.63
N ASP A 42 13.56 1.88 -18.88
CA ASP A 42 13.01 2.57 -20.05
C ASP A 42 11.55 2.17 -20.36
N LYS A 43 10.95 1.27 -19.59
CA LYS A 43 9.58 0.80 -19.78
C LYS A 43 8.59 1.67 -18.99
N LYS A 44 7.50 2.06 -19.67
CA LYS A 44 6.43 2.91 -19.13
C LYS A 44 5.08 2.59 -19.77
N LYS A 45 4.62 1.34 -19.62
CA LYS A 45 3.28 0.96 -20.11
C LYS A 45 2.22 1.89 -19.47
N GLY A 46 1.17 2.26 -20.21
CA GLY A 46 0.17 3.19 -19.69
C GLY A 46 0.70 4.63 -19.50
N SER A 47 1.86 4.96 -20.09
CA SER A 47 2.63 6.17 -19.80
C SER A 47 3.03 6.36 -18.33
N PHE A 48 3.00 5.30 -17.53
CA PHE A 48 3.31 5.34 -16.09
C PHE A 48 4.70 4.78 -15.79
N SER A 49 5.50 5.51 -15.02
CA SER A 49 6.85 5.12 -14.57
C SER A 49 6.92 5.04 -13.05
N MET A 50 7.62 4.02 -12.53
CA MET A 50 7.87 3.81 -11.11
C MET A 50 9.34 4.01 -10.71
N ASN A 51 10.16 4.58 -11.59
CA ASN A 51 11.60 4.71 -11.35
C ASN A 51 11.92 5.70 -10.22
N THR A 52 11.16 6.77 -10.12
CA THR A 52 11.36 7.84 -9.14
C THR A 52 10.05 8.21 -8.46
N ARG A 53 10.15 8.91 -7.33
CA ARG A 53 8.97 9.46 -6.66
C ARG A 53 8.25 10.47 -7.56
N GLU A 54 9.03 11.29 -8.27
CA GLU A 54 8.55 12.32 -9.19
C GLU A 54 7.78 11.68 -10.35
N ASP A 55 8.28 10.59 -10.92
CA ASP A 55 7.63 9.85 -11.99
C ASP A 55 6.27 9.29 -11.56
N VAL A 56 6.21 8.68 -10.37
CA VAL A 56 4.96 8.11 -9.86
C VAL A 56 3.91 9.19 -9.63
N LEU A 57 4.34 10.37 -9.15
CA LEU A 57 3.45 11.51 -8.91
C LEU A 57 3.07 12.26 -10.18
N ALA A 58 3.84 12.12 -11.27
CA ALA A 58 3.45 12.63 -12.57
C ALA A 58 2.24 11.87 -13.15
N GLY A 59 1.98 10.65 -12.68
CA GLY A 59 0.82 9.86 -13.03
C GLY A 59 0.97 9.11 -14.35
N SER A 60 -0.18 8.77 -14.94
CA SER A 60 -0.30 7.97 -16.15
C SER A 60 -1.03 8.74 -17.24
N GLU A 61 -1.26 8.11 -18.40
CA GLU A 61 -2.14 8.70 -19.43
C GLU A 61 -3.59 8.89 -18.95
N ASN A 62 -3.99 8.20 -17.88
CA ASN A 62 -5.31 8.34 -17.25
C ASN A 62 -5.33 9.33 -16.07
N GLY A 63 -4.25 10.07 -15.86
CA GLY A 63 -4.12 11.03 -14.75
C GLY A 63 -3.42 10.46 -13.52
N ASP A 64 -3.72 11.05 -12.36
CA ASP A 64 -3.03 10.78 -11.10
C ASP A 64 -3.18 9.31 -10.66
N VAL A 65 -2.05 8.66 -10.36
CA VAL A 65 -2.03 7.26 -9.91
C VAL A 65 -1.97 7.16 -8.38
N LEU A 66 -1.31 8.13 -7.73
CA LEU A 66 -1.17 8.22 -6.27
C LEU A 66 -1.68 9.55 -5.70
N GLU A 67 -2.47 9.47 -4.62
CA GLU A 67 -2.79 10.59 -3.75
C GLU A 67 -1.96 10.51 -2.45
N VAL A 68 -1.00 11.43 -2.27
CA VAL A 68 -0.13 11.46 -1.08
C VAL A 68 -0.97 11.62 0.20
N GLY A 69 -0.69 10.75 1.19
CA GLY A 69 -1.42 10.71 2.47
C GLY A 69 -2.80 10.05 2.39
N LYS A 70 -3.22 9.60 1.20
CA LYS A 70 -4.56 9.03 0.96
C LYS A 70 -4.44 7.73 0.15
N GLY A 71 -3.58 6.82 0.60
CA GLY A 71 -3.26 5.58 -0.11
C GLY A 71 -4.50 4.76 -0.51
N ALA A 72 -5.45 4.57 0.40
CA ALA A 72 -6.68 3.82 0.13
C ALA A 72 -7.60 4.44 -0.96
N ARG A 73 -7.38 5.71 -1.31
CA ARG A 73 -8.10 6.41 -2.40
C ARG A 73 -7.26 6.58 -3.67
N SER A 74 -6.02 6.10 -3.66
CA SER A 74 -5.16 6.18 -4.83
C SER A 74 -5.61 5.16 -5.87
N LEU A 75 -5.61 5.55 -7.14
CA LEU A 75 -5.95 4.68 -8.26
C LEU A 75 -5.12 3.38 -8.25
N LEU A 76 -3.84 3.43 -7.86
CA LEU A 76 -3.02 2.24 -7.71
C LEU A 76 -3.67 1.19 -6.79
N VAL A 77 -4.20 1.60 -5.64
CA VAL A 77 -4.82 0.68 -4.67
C VAL A 77 -6.15 0.17 -5.20
N GLU A 78 -6.92 1.02 -5.88
CA GLU A 78 -8.17 0.61 -6.54
C GLU A 78 -7.92 -0.48 -7.58
N LEU A 79 -6.94 -0.29 -8.48
CA LEU A 79 -6.60 -1.27 -9.51
C LEU A 79 -6.03 -2.58 -8.94
N LEU A 80 -5.34 -2.54 -7.80
CA LEU A 80 -4.83 -3.75 -7.15
C LEU A 80 -5.90 -4.54 -6.40
N THR A 81 -7.00 -3.91 -6.01
CA THR A 81 -8.02 -4.50 -5.13
C THR A 81 -9.38 -4.68 -5.77
N THR A 82 -9.58 -4.14 -6.98
CA THR A 82 -10.83 -4.28 -7.73
C THR A 82 -11.12 -5.74 -8.08
N THR A 83 -12.40 -6.10 -8.07
CA THR A 83 -12.91 -7.39 -8.53
C THR A 83 -13.57 -7.29 -9.90
N ASP A 84 -13.54 -6.11 -10.53
CA ASP A 84 -14.07 -5.90 -11.87
C ASP A 84 -13.15 -6.55 -12.91
N LYS A 85 -13.71 -7.48 -13.68
CA LYS A 85 -12.98 -8.28 -14.68
C LYS A 85 -12.75 -7.55 -16.00
N GLU A 86 -13.40 -6.42 -16.21
CA GLU A 86 -13.15 -5.61 -17.41
C GLU A 86 -11.93 -4.69 -17.21
N ILE A 87 -11.55 -4.46 -15.95
CA ILE A 87 -10.37 -3.65 -15.56
C ILE A 87 -9.12 -4.53 -15.33
N GLN A 88 -9.30 -5.81 -14.97
CA GLN A 88 -8.23 -6.81 -14.77
C GLN A 88 -7.95 -7.62 -16.03
#